data_AF-A0A917TSQ4-F1
#
_entry.id   AF-A0A917TSQ4-F1
#
_cell.length_a   1.000
_cell.length_b   1.000
_cell.length_c   1.000
_cell.angle_alpha   90.00
_cell.angle_beta   90.00
_cell.angle_gamma   90.00
#
_symmetry.space_group_name_H-M   'P 1'
#
loop_
_entity.id
_entity.type
_entity.pdbx_description
1 polymer ?
#
loop_
_entity_poly.entity_id
_entity_poly.type
_entity_poly.pdbx_seq_one_letter_code
_entity_poly.pdbx_strand_id
1 'polypeptide(L)'
;MSQRHVIHLPVNVPELADALRFAYTLSRSLALIPGIEVAGANVSSEDAQHVRHWVFCDRFLPDRRRCTRRADHDGPCDPVGPG
;
A
#
# COMPACT_ATOMS: atom_id res chain seq x y z
N MET A 1 21.02 -11.76 5.77
CA MET A 1 20.69 -10.37 5.37
C MET A 1 19.60 -10.46 4.32
N SER A 2 18.40 -9.93 4.60
CA SER A 2 17.35 -9.81 3.57
C SER A 2 17.65 -8.54 2.77
N GLN A 3 18.03 -8.68 1.50
CA GLN A 3 18.16 -7.52 0.61
C GLN A 3 16.75 -7.12 0.15
N ARG A 4 16.27 -5.97 0.62
CA ARG A 4 15.02 -5.37 0.18
C ARG A 4 15.36 -4.14 -0.65
N HIS A 5 14.77 -4.05 -1.84
CA HIS A 5 14.91 -2.90 -2.72
C HIS A 5 13.58 -2.14 -2.79
N VAL A 6 13.63 -0.85 -3.14
CA VAL A 6 12.47 0.02 -3.27
C VAL A 6 12.49 0.64 -4.66
N ILE A 7 11.34 0.70 -5.31
CA ILE A 7 11.15 1.36 -6.60
C ILE A 7 10.50 2.72 -6.32
N HIS A 8 11.15 3.80 -6.76
CA HIS A 8 10.55 5.12 -6.79
C HIS A 8 9.89 5.32 -8.15
N LEU A 9 8.57 5.49 -8.15
CA LEU A 9 7.78 5.74 -9.36
C LEU A 9 7.03 7.07 -9.17
N PRO A 10 7.53 8.17 -9.73
CA PRO A 10 6.85 9.45 -9.67
C PRO A 10 5.49 9.38 -10.38
N VAL A 11 4.47 9.98 -9.77
CA VAL A 11 3.12 10.11 -10.34
C VAL A 11 2.68 11.55 -10.19
N ASN A 12 2.18 12.14 -11.28
CA ASN A 12 1.74 13.53 -11.29
C ASN A 12 0.22 13.58 -11.16
N VAL A 13 -0.26 13.74 -9.92
CA VAL A 13 -1.67 13.88 -9.56
C VAL A 13 -1.81 15.00 -8.54
N PRO A 14 -2.93 15.77 -8.56
CA PRO A 14 -3.04 16.99 -7.77
C PRO A 14 -3.10 16.73 -6.27
N GLU A 15 -3.68 15.60 -5.85
CA GLU A 15 -3.98 15.32 -4.44
C GLU A 15 -3.35 14.01 -3.96
N LEU A 16 -2.93 13.99 -2.69
CA LEU A 16 -2.42 12.77 -2.02
C LEU A 16 -3.43 11.61 -2.09
N ALA A 17 -4.73 11.93 -1.97
CA ALA A 17 -5.78 10.92 -2.07
C ALA A 17 -5.81 10.22 -3.44
N ASP A 18 -5.49 10.94 -4.52
CA ASP A 18 -5.42 10.37 -5.87
C ASP A 18 -4.17 9.50 -6.02
N ALA A 19 -3.04 9.92 -5.45
CA ALA A 19 -1.82 9.13 -5.41
C ALA A 19 -2.04 7.81 -4.64
N LEU A 20 -2.73 7.85 -3.49
CA LEU A 20 -3.09 6.66 -2.72
C LEU A 20 -4.03 5.72 -3.49
N ARG A 21 -5.04 6.26 -4.19
CA ARG A 21 -5.96 5.47 -5.03
C ARG A 21 -5.23 4.79 -6.20
N PHE A 22 -4.32 5.50 -6.85
CA PHE A 22 -3.48 4.94 -7.91
C PHE A 22 -2.59 3.83 -7.36
N ALA A 23 -1.86 4.12 -6.27
CA ALA A 23 -0.95 3.16 -5.64
C ALA A 23 -1.67 1.90 -5.15
N TYR A 24 -2.90 2.02 -4.63
CA TYR A 24 -3.72 0.88 -4.25
C TYR A 24 -4.05 -0.02 -5.45
N THR A 25 -4.51 0.58 -6.55
CA THR A 25 -4.84 -0.14 -7.79
C THR A 25 -3.60 -0.81 -8.39
N LEU A 26 -2.48 -0.08 -8.47
CA LEU A 26 -1.20 -0.61 -8.96
C LEU A 26 -0.69 -1.75 -8.08
N SER A 27 -0.72 -1.59 -6.75
CA SER A 27 -0.28 -2.65 -5.84
C SER A 27 -1.12 -3.91 -6.01
N ARG A 28 -2.44 -3.77 -6.22
CA ARG A 28 -3.31 -4.92 -6.49
C ARG A 28 -3.03 -5.62 -7.81
N SER A 29 -2.69 -4.90 -8.88
CA SER A 29 -2.34 -5.54 -10.16
C SER A 29 -1.03 -6.33 -10.09
N LEU A 30 -0.15 -5.98 -9.14
CA LEU A 30 1.13 -6.64 -8.89
C LEU A 30 1.06 -7.79 -7.85
N ALA A 31 -0.10 -8.00 -7.20
CA ALA A 31 -0.23 -8.90 -6.05
C ALA A 31 0.10 -10.38 -6.34
N LEU A 32 0.06 -10.80 -7.61
CA LEU A 32 0.38 -12.17 -8.03
C LEU A 32 1.86 -12.36 -8.38
N ILE A 33 2.66 -11.29 -8.40
CA ILE A 33 4.08 -11.37 -8.77
C ILE A 33 4.91 -11.79 -7.54
N PRO A 34 5.64 -12.92 -7.60
CA PRO A 34 6.47 -13.37 -6.50
C PRO A 34 7.52 -12.32 -6.11
N GLY A 35 7.69 -12.11 -4.79
CA GLY A 35 8.69 -11.17 -4.25
C GLY A 35 8.18 -9.73 -4.05
N ILE A 36 6.97 -9.39 -4.47
CA ILE A 36 6.37 -8.06 -4.22
C ILE A 36 5.55 -8.08 -2.92
N GLU A 37 5.94 -7.25 -1.95
CA GLU A 37 5.21 -7.07 -0.68
C GLU A 37 4.22 -5.90 -0.77
N VAL A 38 3.04 -6.15 -1.36
CA VAL A 38 2.02 -5.12 -1.62
C VAL A 38 1.46 -4.47 -0.35
N ALA A 39 1.24 -5.24 0.72
CA ALA A 39 0.75 -4.72 2.00
C ALA A 39 1.77 -3.79 2.70
N GLY A 40 3.01 -3.75 2.21
CA GLY A 40 4.06 -2.83 2.65
C GLY A 40 4.08 -1.49 1.89
N ALA A 41 3.18 -1.29 0.92
CA ALA A 41 3.20 -0.14 0.03
C ALA A 41 2.89 1.18 0.75
N ASN A 42 3.66 2.20 0.42
CA ASN A 42 3.50 3.56 0.92
C ASN A 42 3.61 4.58 -0.22
N VAL A 43 3.01 5.75 -0.01
CA VAL A 43 3.11 6.93 -0.86
C VAL A 43 3.74 8.05 -0.05
N SER A 44 4.55 8.88 -0.69
CA SER A 44 5.11 10.09 -0.11
C SER A 44 5.09 11.20 -1.15
N SER A 45 5.12 12.46 -0.71
CA SER A 45 5.52 13.55 -1.61
C SER A 45 6.99 13.36 -2.04
N GLU A 46 7.32 13.77 -3.26
CA GLU A 46 8.69 13.67 -3.82
C GLU A 46 9.71 14.45 -2.97
N ASP A 47 9.31 15.62 -2.47
CA ASP A 47 10.14 16.48 -1.62
C ASP A 47 10.16 16.04 -0.15
N ALA A 48 9.31 15.09 0.24
CA ALA A 48 9.16 14.64 1.63
C ALA A 48 9.08 13.12 1.75
N GLN A 49 10.00 12.39 1.13
CA GLN A 49 10.01 10.91 1.07
C GLN A 49 10.14 10.19 2.43
N HIS A 50 10.50 10.93 3.48
CA HIS A 50 10.51 10.43 4.85
C HIS A 50 9.09 10.37 5.46
N VAL A 51 8.14 11.15 4.93
CA VAL A 51 6.72 11.13 5.32
C VAL A 51 6.01 10.10 4.46
N ARG A 52 5.70 8.94 5.05
CA ARG A 52 5.10 7.80 4.36
C ARG A 52 3.66 7.62 4.77
N HIS A 53 2.77 7.62 3.79
CA HIS A 53 1.37 7.31 3.94
C HIS A 53 1.13 5.85 3.52
N TRP A 54 0.50 5.06 4.39
CA TRP A 54 0.16 3.68 4.05
C TRP A 54 -0.88 3.62 2.94
N VAL A 55 -0.69 2.71 1.99
CA VAL A 55 -1.66 2.44 0.92
C VAL A 55 -2.75 1.48 1.41
N PHE A 56 -2.35 0.49 2.18
CA PHE A 56 -3.21 -0.51 2.81
C PHE A 56 -3.35 -0.23 4.30
N CYS A 57 -4.39 -0.77 4.92
CA CYS A 57 -4.51 -0.75 6.37
C CYS A 57 -3.32 -1.46 7.02
N ASP A 58 -2.71 -0.80 8.00
CA ASP A 58 -1.49 -1.24 8.69
C ASP A 58 -1.78 -2.22 9.84
N ARG A 59 -3.06 -2.52 10.11
CA ARG A 59 -3.47 -3.43 11.18
C ARG A 59 -3.13 -4.88 10.84
N PHE A 60 -2.53 -5.56 11.82
CA PHE A 60 -2.38 -7.00 11.83
C PHE A 60 -3.67 -7.68 12.28
N LEU A 61 -4.05 -8.73 11.56
CA LEU A 61 -5.16 -9.62 11.88
C LEU A 61 -4.68 -10.75 12.81
N PRO A 62 -5.60 -11.49 13.46
CA PRO A 62 -5.25 -12.57 14.39
C PRO A 62 -4.35 -13.67 13.79
N ASP A 63 -4.43 -13.87 12.47
CA ASP A 63 -3.62 -14.82 11.71
C ASP A 63 -2.24 -14.25 11.29
N ARG A 64 -1.86 -13.08 11.84
CA ARG A 64 -0.62 -12.34 11.54
C ARG A 64 -0.52 -11.83 10.10
N ARG A 65 -1.60 -11.90 9.31
CA ARG A 65 -1.68 -11.23 8.01
C ARG A 65 -2.02 -9.76 8.21
N ARG A 66 -1.69 -8.93 7.22
CA ARG A 66 -2.16 -7.55 7.16
C ARG A 66 -3.52 -7.49 6.48
N CYS A 67 -4.32 -6.53 6.90
CA CYS A 67 -5.55 -6.16 6.19
C CYS A 67 -5.21 -5.72 4.75
N THR A 68 -6.01 -6.12 3.78
CA THR A 68 -5.81 -5.77 2.36
C THR A 68 -6.77 -4.68 1.89
N ARG A 69 -7.56 -4.10 2.80
CA ARG A 69 -8.38 -2.92 2.54
C ARG A 69 -7.50 -1.66 2.50
N ARG A 70 -8.01 -0.58 1.89
CA ARG A 70 -7.34 0.73 1.84
C ARG A 70 -7.00 1.24 3.24
N ALA A 71 -5.96 2.04 3.36
CA ALA A 71 -5.73 2.80 4.59
C ALA A 71 -6.98 3.60 4.97
N ASP A 72 -7.24 3.72 6.28
CA ASP A 72 -8.40 4.42 6.86
C ASP A 72 -9.76 3.95 6.33
N HIS A 73 -9.89 2.68 5.93
CA HIS A 73 -11.18 2.14 5.51
C HIS A 73 -12.19 2.10 6.66
N ASP A 74 -13.46 2.28 6.31
CA ASP A 74 -14.57 2.01 7.22
C ASP A 74 -14.83 0.50 7.38
N GLY A 75 -15.49 0.13 8.47
CA GLY A 75 -15.90 -1.23 8.76
C GLY A 75 -14.75 -2.16 9.17
N PRO A 76 -15.02 -3.48 9.30
CA PRO A 76 -14.03 -4.43 9.81
C PRO A 76 -12.87 -4.64 8.84
N CYS A 77 -11.70 -4.98 9.39
CA CYS A 77 -10.53 -5.38 8.61
C CYS A 77 -10.77 -6.73 7.93
N ASP A 78 -10.20 -6.91 6.75
CA ASP A 78 -10.38 -8.10 5.92
C ASP A 78 -9.04 -8.46 5.23
N PRO A 79 -8.54 -9.70 5.36
CA PRO A 79 -7.30 -10.13 4.71
C PRO A 79 -7.47 -10.45 3.21
N VAL A 80 -8.68 -10.60 2.69
CA VAL A 80 -8.96 -10.94 1.29
C VAL A 80 -9.30 -9.68 0.47
N GLY A 81 -9.84 -8.66 1.13
CA GLY A 81 -10.28 -7.40 0.51
C GLY A 81 -11.70 -7.54 -0.07
N PRO A 82 -12.38 -6.43 -0.41
CA PRO A 82 -13.69 -6.52 -1.03
C PRO A 82 -13.56 -7.29 -2.36
N GLY A 83 -14.31 -8.38 -2.48
CA GLY A 83 -14.51 -9.13 -3.73
C GLY A 83 -15.17 -8.28 -4.80
#